data_AF-A0A931MBK2-F1
#
_entry.id   AF-A0A931MBK2-F1
#
_cell.length_a   1.000
_cell.length_b   1.000
_cell.length_c   1.000
_cell.angle_alpha   90.00
_cell.angle_beta   90.00
_cell.angle_gamma   90.00
#
_symmetry.space_group_name_H-M   'P 1'
#
loop_
_entity.id
_entity.type
_entity.pdbx_description
1 polymer ?
#
loop_
_entity_poly.entity_id
_entity_poly.type
_entity_poly.pdbx_seq_one_letter_code
_entity_poly.pdbx_strand_id
1 'polypeptide(L)'
;MRISRTVIIFVILVSLVLFVTGIYTYDFLFEWIRPKSENLKFSINSLGWPFRNMIVYSGMFALIPVSGLLMWKYAPVFSVGRRCINIAIVVFCVAISLIIKKIYLAFAYRYYYDDVKTLSGEKLIFNTPIEDLNFTNYMFLGIIVGSVCSYFLLKQSKDKII
;
A
#
# COMPACT_ATOMS: atom_id res chain seq x y z
N MET A 1 -25.40 10.19 5.51
CA MET A 1 -25.97 8.92 5.97
C MET A 1 -25.62 8.74 7.45
N ARG A 2 -26.56 8.34 8.31
CA ARG A 2 -26.25 8.06 9.72
C ARG A 2 -25.64 6.66 9.79
N ILE A 3 -24.33 6.57 9.96
CA ILE A 3 -23.63 5.28 10.12
C ILE A 3 -24.02 4.73 11.49
N SER A 4 -24.51 3.48 11.53
CA SER A 4 -24.89 2.84 12.79
C SER A 4 -23.63 2.49 13.61
N ARG A 5 -23.77 2.48 14.94
CA ARG A 5 -22.67 2.06 15.84
C ARG A 5 -22.17 0.66 15.51
N THR A 6 -23.06 -0.25 15.14
CA THR A 6 -22.73 -1.62 14.72
C THR A 6 -21.78 -1.64 13.52
N VAL A 7 -22.00 -0.78 12.50
CA VAL A 7 -21.11 -0.69 11.34
C VAL A 7 -19.73 -0.16 11.73
N ILE A 8 -19.67 0.83 12.62
CA ILE A 8 -18.39 1.37 13.11
C ILE A 8 -17.60 0.29 13.85
N ILE A 9 -18.25 -0.44 14.77
CA ILE A 9 -17.61 -1.53 15.52
C ILE A 9 -17.11 -2.62 14.56
N PHE A 10 -17.91 -2.99 13.57
CA PHE A 10 -17.51 -3.97 12.57
C PHE A 10 -16.27 -3.52 11.78
N VAL A 11 -16.23 -2.26 11.34
CA VAL A 11 -15.06 -1.70 10.65
C VAL A 11 -13.83 -1.73 11.53
N ILE A 12 -13.94 -1.38 12.81
CA ILE A 12 -12.82 -1.45 13.77
C ILE A 12 -12.31 -2.89 13.92
N LEU A 13 -13.21 -3.86 14.05
CA LEU A 13 -12.82 -5.28 14.14
C LEU A 13 -12.11 -5.75 12.87
N VAL A 14 -12.63 -5.41 11.70
CA VAL A 14 -12.00 -5.75 10.41
C VAL A 14 -10.64 -5.05 10.27
N SER A 15 -10.52 -3.78 10.65
CA SER A 15 -9.25 -3.06 10.70
C SER A 15 -8.23 -3.74 11.60
N LEU A 16 -8.65 -4.21 12.78
CA LEU A 16 -7.78 -4.91 13.72
C LEU A 16 -7.30 -6.25 13.14
N VAL A 17 -8.20 -7.03 12.53
CA VAL A 17 -7.84 -8.29 11.86
C VAL A 17 -6.85 -8.03 10.72
N LEU A 18 -7.08 -7.00 9.90
CA LEU A 18 -6.18 -6.62 8.82
C LEU A 18 -4.84 -6.08 9.33
N PHE A 19 -4.83 -5.37 10.45
CA PHE A 19 -3.60 -4.92 11.11
C PHE A 19 -2.74 -6.12 11.52
N VAL A 20 -3.33 -7.08 12.23
CA VAL A 20 -2.66 -8.31 12.66
C VAL A 20 -2.20 -9.12 11.45
N THR A 21 -3.03 -9.25 10.42
CA THR A 21 -2.66 -9.91 9.16
C THR A 21 -1.44 -9.24 8.53
N GLY A 22 -1.41 -7.90 8.51
CA GLY A 22 -0.26 -7.14 8.01
C GLY A 22 1.03 -7.43 8.77
N ILE A 23 0.98 -7.73 10.06
CA ILE A 23 2.20 -8.10 10.81
C ILE A 23 2.78 -9.40 10.23
N TYR A 24 1.94 -10.41 10.01
CA TYR A 24 2.35 -11.70 9.49
C TYR A 24 2.76 -11.68 8.01
N THR A 25 2.22 -10.76 7.20
CA THR A 25 2.53 -10.68 5.77
C THR A 25 3.65 -9.70 5.42
N TYR A 26 4.20 -8.98 6.40
CA TYR A 26 5.22 -7.95 6.17
C TYR A 26 6.46 -8.51 5.48
N ASP A 27 7.05 -9.59 6.01
CA ASP A 27 8.29 -10.16 5.48
C ASP A 27 8.09 -10.65 4.04
N PHE A 28 6.96 -11.31 3.78
CA PHE A 28 6.61 -11.77 2.44
C PHE A 28 6.50 -10.62 1.43
N LEU A 29 5.81 -9.54 1.80
CA LEU A 29 5.69 -8.38 0.91
C LEU A 29 7.04 -7.69 0.72
N PHE A 30 7.81 -7.56 1.80
CA PHE A 30 9.14 -6.99 1.76
C PHE A 30 10.04 -7.75 0.78
N GLU A 31 10.09 -9.08 0.86
CA GLU A 31 10.83 -9.93 -0.08
C GLU A 31 10.31 -9.84 -1.51
N TRP A 32 8.99 -9.67 -1.70
CA TRP A 32 8.39 -9.55 -3.02
C TRP A 32 8.72 -8.22 -3.70
N ILE A 33 8.82 -7.12 -2.94
CA ILE A 33 9.16 -5.78 -3.44
C ILE A 33 10.68 -5.66 -3.65
N ARG A 34 11.47 -6.27 -2.78
CA ARG A 34 12.93 -6.19 -2.82
C ARG A 34 13.44 -6.68 -4.19
N PRO A 35 14.24 -5.87 -4.91
CA PRO A 35 14.86 -6.31 -6.15
C PRO A 35 15.83 -7.46 -5.86
N LYS A 36 15.68 -8.56 -6.61
CA LYS A 36 16.56 -9.72 -6.53
C LYS A 36 17.71 -9.51 -7.51
N SER A 37 18.93 -9.27 -7.01
CA SER A 37 20.16 -9.23 -7.80
C SER A 37 21.28 -9.84 -6.96
N GLU A 38 22.13 -10.66 -7.58
CA GLU A 38 23.25 -11.33 -6.92
C GLU A 38 24.26 -10.34 -6.30
N ASN A 39 24.29 -9.11 -6.80
CA ASN A 39 25.24 -8.07 -6.37
C ASN A 39 24.63 -7.04 -5.40
N LEU A 40 23.33 -7.16 -5.05
CA LEU A 40 22.62 -6.25 -4.15
C LEU A 40 22.57 -6.80 -2.71
N LYS A 41 23.30 -6.18 -1.79
CA LYS A 41 23.12 -6.38 -0.35
C LYS A 41 22.39 -5.18 0.25
N PHE A 42 21.37 -5.45 1.05
CA PHE A 42 20.66 -4.40 1.77
C PHE A 42 21.21 -4.35 3.18
N SER A 43 21.70 -3.19 3.61
CA SER A 43 22.17 -2.98 4.97
C SER A 43 21.05 -2.41 5.83
N ILE A 44 20.89 -2.99 7.02
CA ILE A 44 19.98 -2.48 8.04
C ILE A 44 20.79 -1.50 8.89
N ASN A 45 20.50 -0.20 8.76
CA ASN A 45 21.20 0.85 9.51
C ASN A 45 20.75 0.93 10.99
N SER A 46 19.59 0.34 11.32
CA SER A 46 19.02 0.35 12.67
C SER A 46 18.15 -0.88 12.93
N LEU A 47 18.36 -1.54 14.07
CA LEU A 47 17.53 -2.66 14.55
C LEU A 47 16.05 -2.30 14.75
N GLY A 48 15.73 -1.03 15.02
CA GLY A 48 14.36 -0.56 15.22
C GLY A 48 13.60 -0.31 13.92
N TRP A 49 14.31 -0.21 12.79
CA TRP A 49 13.71 0.16 11.50
C TRP A 49 12.74 -0.90 10.95
N PRO A 50 13.09 -2.21 10.93
CA PRO A 50 12.18 -3.26 10.45
C PRO A 50 10.87 -3.29 11.25
N PHE A 51 10.97 -3.20 12.58
CA PHE A 51 9.81 -3.19 13.47
C PHE A 51 8.90 -1.98 13.22
N ARG A 52 9.48 -0.77 13.12
CA ARG A 52 8.71 0.44 12.81
C ARG A 52 7.99 0.31 11.48
N ASN A 53 8.64 -0.19 10.43
CA ASN A 53 8.02 -0.32 9.13
C ASN A 53 6.98 -1.42 9.05
N MET A 54 7.17 -2.52 9.78
CA MET A 54 6.14 -3.54 9.96
C MET A 54 4.88 -2.93 10.57
N ILE A 55 5.01 -2.14 11.65
CA ILE A 55 3.86 -1.44 12.26
C ILE A 55 3.20 -0.49 11.26
N VAL A 56 3.98 0.33 10.55
CA VAL A 56 3.43 1.28 9.57
C VAL A 56 2.71 0.53 8.44
N TYR A 57 3.29 -0.54 7.93
CA TYR A 57 2.70 -1.42 6.92
C TYR A 57 1.36 -2.01 7.37
N SER A 58 1.32 -2.61 8.55
CA SER A 58 0.10 -3.11 9.17
C SER A 58 -0.95 -2.01 9.37
N GLY A 59 -0.51 -0.82 9.76
CA GLY A 59 -1.35 0.37 9.85
C GLY A 59 -2.01 0.71 8.51
N MET A 60 -1.28 0.62 7.39
CA MET A 60 -1.84 0.86 6.06
C MET A 60 -2.94 -0.15 5.70
N PHE A 61 -2.78 -1.43 6.06
CA PHE A 61 -3.83 -2.43 5.88
C PHE A 61 -5.07 -2.11 6.72
N ALA A 62 -4.89 -1.71 7.97
CA ALA A 62 -5.97 -1.32 8.87
C ALA A 62 -6.75 -0.08 8.37
N LEU A 63 -6.08 0.81 7.63
CA LEU A 63 -6.68 2.02 7.09
C LEU A 63 -7.61 1.78 5.90
N ILE A 64 -7.50 0.66 5.17
CA ILE A 64 -8.34 0.35 4.01
C ILE A 64 -9.84 0.33 4.37
N PRO A 65 -10.31 -0.44 5.38
CA PRO A 65 -11.72 -0.42 5.76
C PRO A 65 -12.13 0.92 6.40
N VAL A 66 -11.21 1.64 7.06
CA VAL A 66 -11.47 2.99 7.62
C VAL A 66 -11.73 3.99 6.50
N SER A 67 -10.93 3.97 5.42
CA SER A 67 -11.13 4.84 4.27
C SER A 67 -12.45 4.53 3.59
N GLY A 68 -12.81 3.25 3.44
CA GLY A 68 -14.13 2.82 2.96
C GLY A 68 -15.28 3.41 3.79
N LEU A 69 -15.18 3.38 5.13
CA LEU A 69 -16.17 3.95 6.03
C LEU A 69 -16.30 5.48 5.87
N LEU A 70 -15.17 6.19 5.77
CA LEU A 70 -15.16 7.62 5.49
C LEU A 70 -15.86 7.90 4.16
N MET A 71 -15.61 7.09 3.14
CA MET A 71 -16.26 7.25 1.85
C MET A 71 -17.76 7.02 1.90
N TRP A 72 -18.26 6.04 2.64
CA TRP A 72 -19.70 5.86 2.80
C TRP A 72 -20.36 7.03 3.54
N LYS A 73 -19.60 7.78 4.35
CA LYS A 73 -20.06 9.01 5.01
C LYS A 73 -20.19 10.17 4.02
N TYR A 74 -19.20 10.37 3.14
CA TYR A 74 -19.10 11.53 2.23
C TYR A 74 -19.73 11.32 0.85
N ALA A 75 -19.69 10.10 0.31
CA ALA A 75 -20.41 9.68 -0.89
C ALA A 75 -21.35 8.53 -0.51
N PRO A 76 -22.65 8.78 -0.29
CA PRO A 76 -23.57 7.75 0.16
C PRO A 76 -23.68 6.64 -0.88
N VAL A 77 -23.11 5.49 -0.55
CA VAL A 77 -23.19 4.26 -1.33
C VAL A 77 -24.28 3.38 -0.73
N PHE A 78 -25.44 3.33 -1.39
CA PHE A 78 -26.65 2.71 -0.84
C PHE A 78 -26.63 1.18 -0.89
N SER A 79 -26.10 0.58 -1.95
CA SER A 79 -26.09 -0.89 -2.08
C SER A 79 -24.84 -1.52 -1.48
N VAL A 80 -25.03 -2.66 -0.81
CA VAL A 80 -23.93 -3.48 -0.24
C VAL A 80 -22.90 -3.83 -1.31
N GLY A 81 -23.35 -4.19 -2.53
CA GLY A 81 -22.46 -4.49 -3.65
C GLY A 81 -21.52 -3.32 -3.99
N ARG A 82 -22.03 -2.08 -4.04
CA ARG A 82 -21.18 -0.91 -4.29
C ARG A 82 -20.24 -0.60 -3.13
N ARG A 83 -20.60 -0.93 -1.89
CA ARG A 83 -19.70 -0.81 -0.74
C ARG A 83 -18.51 -1.76 -0.86
N CYS A 84 -18.74 -2.99 -1.30
CA CYS A 84 -17.68 -3.94 -1.62
C CYS A 84 -16.81 -3.44 -2.79
N ILE A 85 -17.43 -2.90 -3.85
CA ILE A 85 -16.70 -2.32 -4.99
C ILE A 85 -15.79 -1.16 -4.56
N ASN A 86 -16.24 -0.29 -3.63
CA ASN A 86 -15.42 0.78 -3.09
C ASN A 86 -14.11 0.23 -2.47
N ILE A 87 -14.24 -0.73 -1.54
CA ILE A 87 -13.09 -1.36 -0.92
C ILE A 87 -12.21 -2.04 -1.97
N ALA A 88 -12.80 -2.71 -2.96
CA ALA A 88 -12.06 -3.36 -4.04
C ALA A 88 -11.26 -2.35 -4.88
N ILE A 89 -11.82 -1.17 -5.20
CA ILE A 89 -11.10 -0.09 -5.90
C ILE A 89 -9.90 0.38 -5.08
N VAL A 90 -10.09 0.60 -3.77
CA VAL A 90 -8.99 1.01 -2.87
C VAL A 90 -7.88 -0.05 -2.86
N VAL A 91 -8.22 -1.32 -2.66
CA VAL A 91 -7.27 -2.43 -2.66
C VAL A 91 -6.54 -2.53 -4.00
N PHE A 92 -7.26 -2.37 -5.11
CA PHE A 92 -6.70 -2.40 -6.46
C PHE A 92 -5.69 -1.27 -6.69
N CYS A 93 -6.01 -0.04 -6.26
CA CYS A 93 -5.09 1.08 -6.34
C CYS A 93 -3.84 0.88 -5.47
N VAL A 94 -3.98 0.34 -4.26
CA VAL A 94 -2.83 -0.04 -3.41
C VAL A 94 -1.93 -1.06 -4.12
N ALA A 95 -2.51 -2.09 -4.72
CA ALA A 95 -1.76 -3.10 -5.47
C ALA A 95 -1.00 -2.48 -6.66
N ILE A 96 -1.65 -1.60 -7.44
CA ILE A 96 -1.00 -0.87 -8.53
C ILE A 96 0.15 -0.02 -8.01
N SER A 97 -0.04 0.76 -6.94
CA SER A 97 1.02 1.61 -6.38
C SER A 97 2.23 0.79 -5.92
N LEU A 98 2.01 -0.39 -5.36
CA LEU A 98 3.10 -1.31 -5.00
C LEU A 98 3.82 -1.88 -6.23
N ILE A 99 3.09 -2.23 -7.30
CA ILE A 99 3.69 -2.66 -8.57
C ILE A 99 4.53 -1.54 -9.18
N ILE A 100 4.03 -0.31 -9.20
CA ILE A 100 4.77 0.87 -9.68
C ILE A 100 6.06 1.04 -8.87
N LYS A 101 6.01 0.93 -7.54
CA LYS A 101 7.21 1.00 -6.70
C LYS A 101 8.21 -0.11 -7.02
N LYS A 102 7.74 -1.35 -7.19
CA LYS A 102 8.60 -2.48 -7.56
C LYS A 102 9.30 -2.25 -8.90
N ILE A 103 8.56 -1.77 -9.91
CA ILE A 103 9.10 -1.44 -11.23
C ILE A 103 10.11 -0.29 -11.12
N TYR A 104 9.76 0.78 -10.41
CA TYR A 104 10.63 1.92 -10.18
C TYR A 104 11.95 1.50 -9.52
N LEU A 105 11.91 0.67 -8.48
CA LEU A 105 13.11 0.14 -7.84
C LEU A 105 13.92 -0.69 -8.83
N ALA A 106 13.29 -1.62 -9.56
CA ALA A 106 13.99 -2.45 -10.55
C ALA A 106 14.73 -1.59 -11.60
N PHE A 107 14.11 -0.52 -12.10
CA PHE A 107 14.75 0.41 -13.03
C PHE A 107 15.87 1.24 -12.37
N ALA A 108 15.60 1.83 -11.20
CA ALA A 108 16.57 2.67 -10.50
C ALA A 108 17.85 1.89 -10.19
N TYR A 109 17.72 0.65 -9.71
CA TYR A 109 18.88 -0.21 -9.49
C TYR A 109 19.53 -0.61 -10.81
N ARG A 110 18.78 -1.08 -11.83
CA ARG A 110 19.40 -1.45 -13.10
C ARG A 110 20.26 -0.32 -13.70
N TYR A 111 19.75 0.90 -13.68
CA TYR A 111 20.48 2.08 -14.16
C TYR A 111 21.76 2.33 -13.37
N TYR A 112 21.68 2.29 -12.03
CA TYR A 112 22.84 2.48 -11.15
C TYR A 112 23.90 1.38 -11.32
N TYR A 113 23.48 0.14 -11.58
CA TYR A 113 24.38 -1.00 -11.78
C TYR A 113 25.06 -0.99 -13.15
N ASP A 114 24.31 -0.67 -14.22
CA ASP A 114 24.86 -0.64 -15.57
C ASP A 114 25.93 0.46 -15.72
N ASP A 115 25.72 1.64 -15.11
CA ASP A 115 26.71 2.74 -15.09
C ASP A 115 27.97 2.38 -14.29
N VAL A 116 27.85 1.75 -13.12
CA VAL A 116 29.04 1.45 -12.30
C VAL A 116 29.82 0.23 -12.80
N LYS A 117 29.14 -0.76 -13.39
CA LYS A 117 29.79 -1.93 -14.01
C LYS A 117 30.60 -1.52 -15.25
N THR A 118 30.10 -0.57 -16.04
CA THR A 118 30.83 -0.04 -17.20
C THR A 118 32.05 0.80 -16.78
N LEU A 119 32.02 1.42 -15.60
CA LEU A 119 33.13 2.23 -15.07
C LEU A 119 34.22 1.42 -14.35
N SER A 120 33.89 0.33 -13.65
CA SER A 120 34.83 -0.36 -12.75
C SER A 120 35.32 -1.73 -13.23
N GLY A 121 34.62 -2.40 -14.15
CA GLY A 121 34.98 -3.74 -14.62
C GLY A 121 34.86 -4.87 -13.58
N GLU A 122 34.62 -4.55 -12.30
CA GLU A 122 34.51 -5.50 -11.19
C GLU A 122 33.05 -5.70 -10.73
N LYS A 123 32.77 -6.89 -10.17
CA LYS A 123 31.49 -7.16 -9.49
C LYS A 123 31.46 -6.46 -8.13
N LEU A 124 31.10 -5.17 -8.13
CA LEU A 124 30.90 -4.42 -6.89
C LEU A 124 29.62 -4.87 -6.18
N ILE A 125 29.74 -5.14 -4.88
CA ILE A 125 28.61 -5.40 -3.97
C ILE A 125 28.15 -4.06 -3.42
N PHE A 126 26.95 -3.61 -3.79
CA PHE A 126 26.42 -2.37 -3.25
C PHE A 126 25.65 -2.66 -1.97
N ASN A 127 25.98 -1.91 -0.92
CA ASN A 127 25.18 -1.82 0.30
C ASN A 127 24.22 -0.65 0.16
N THR A 128 22.96 -0.93 -0.15
CA THR A 128 21.94 0.12 -0.20
C THR A 128 21.15 0.11 1.10
N PRO A 129 20.93 1.29 1.73
CA PRO A 129 20.13 1.36 2.93
C PRO A 129 18.70 0.91 2.62
N ILE A 130 18.20 0.01 3.46
CA ILE A 130 16.85 -0.55 3.35
C ILE A 130 15.75 0.53 3.42
N GLU A 131 16.10 1.70 3.99
CA GLU A 131 15.31 2.92 4.10
C GLU A 131 14.74 3.42 2.77
N ASP A 132 15.45 3.21 1.65
CA ASP A 132 15.03 3.71 0.34
C ASP A 132 13.86 2.91 -0.30
N LEU A 133 13.51 1.76 0.30
CA LEU A 133 12.39 0.96 -0.16
C LEU A 133 11.05 1.68 0.04
N ASN A 134 10.85 2.45 1.12
CA ASN A 134 9.71 3.36 1.38
C ASN A 134 8.35 2.98 0.75
N PHE A 135 8.01 1.68 0.73
CA PHE A 135 6.84 1.18 -0.01
C PHE A 135 5.52 1.48 0.71
N THR A 136 5.59 1.71 2.02
CA THR A 136 4.47 2.18 2.84
C THR A 136 3.91 3.52 2.35
N ASN A 137 4.76 4.43 1.86
CA ASN A 137 4.32 5.69 1.24
C ASN A 137 3.52 5.44 -0.05
N TYR A 138 3.91 4.44 -0.84
CA TYR A 138 3.17 4.05 -2.04
C TYR A 138 1.84 3.40 -1.71
N MET A 139 1.77 2.59 -0.64
CA MET A 139 0.49 2.08 -0.15
C MET A 139 -0.44 3.21 0.29
N PHE A 140 0.07 4.18 1.06
CA PHE A 140 -0.71 5.34 1.48
C PHE A 140 -1.23 6.14 0.27
N LEU A 141 -0.38 6.37 -0.73
CA LEU A 141 -0.77 7.00 -1.98
C LEU A 141 -1.85 6.20 -2.70
N GLY A 142 -1.74 4.87 -2.75
CA GLY A 142 -2.75 3.99 -3.31
C GLY A 142 -4.09 4.07 -2.56
N ILE A 143 -4.06 4.21 -1.23
CA ILE A 143 -5.27 4.42 -0.41
C ILE A 143 -5.92 5.75 -0.78
N ILE A 144 -5.15 6.85 -0.85
CA ILE A 144 -5.67 8.18 -1.21
C ILE A 144 -6.25 8.15 -2.62
N VAL A 145 -5.48 7.70 -3.61
CA VAL A 145 -5.91 7.65 -5.02
C VAL A 145 -7.11 6.74 -5.18
N GLY A 146 -7.09 5.54 -4.60
CA GLY A 146 -8.21 4.60 -4.66
C GLY A 146 -9.46 5.14 -3.97
N SER A 147 -9.30 5.87 -2.87
CA SER A 147 -10.39 6.61 -2.25
C SER A 147 -10.95 7.63 -3.25
N VAL A 148 -10.13 8.55 -3.75
CA VAL A 148 -10.57 9.59 -4.71
C VAL A 148 -11.24 8.97 -5.95
N CYS A 149 -10.66 7.93 -6.55
CA CYS A 149 -11.26 7.19 -7.67
C CYS A 149 -12.61 6.60 -7.28
N SER A 150 -12.71 5.92 -6.13
CA SER A 150 -13.97 5.37 -5.66
C SER A 150 -15.02 6.45 -5.41
N TYR A 151 -14.64 7.63 -4.95
CA TYR A 151 -15.56 8.76 -4.80
C TYR A 151 -16.17 9.12 -6.14
N PHE A 152 -15.35 9.42 -7.15
CA PHE A 152 -15.87 9.86 -8.45
C PHE A 152 -16.65 8.76 -9.19
N LEU A 153 -16.21 7.50 -9.10
CA LEU A 153 -16.86 6.39 -9.81
C LEU A 153 -18.19 5.97 -9.18
N LEU A 154 -18.30 6.02 -7.85
CA LEU A 154 -19.48 5.50 -7.14
C LEU A 154 -20.42 6.58 -6.60
N LYS A 155 -20.02 7.85 -6.65
CA LYS A 155 -20.88 8.98 -6.31
C LYS A 155 -22.11 8.95 -7.22
N GLN A 156 -23.25 8.61 -6.65
CA GLN A 156 -24.52 8.90 -7.30
C GLN A 156 -24.75 10.41 -7.24
N SER A 157 -25.00 11.02 -8.40
CA SER A 157 -25.62 12.34 -8.41
C SER A 157 -26.99 12.21 -7.74
N LYS A 158 -27.33 13.16 -6.86
CA LYS A 158 -28.69 13.24 -6.29
C LYS A 158 -29.77 13.42 -7.36
N ASP A 159 -29.38 13.71 -8.60
CA ASP A 159 -30.30 14.01 -9.71
C ASP A 159 -30.72 12.80 -10.55
N LYS A 160 -30.32 11.58 -10.18
CA LYS A 160 -30.82 10.35 -10.82
C LYS A 160 -31.62 9.51 -9.82
N ILE A 161 -32.75 10.07 -9.39
CA ILE A 161 -33.90 9.29 -8.92
C ILE A 161 -34.80 9.16 -10.15
N ILE A 162 -34.72 8.02 -10.83
CA ILE A 162 -35.75 7.54 -11.75
C ILE A 162 -36.49 6.45 -10.99
#